data_AF-A0AAU8BF86-F1
#
_entry.id   AF-A0AAU8BF86-F1
#
_cell.length_a   1.000
_cell.length_b   1.000
_cell.length_c   1.000
_cell.angle_alpha   90.00
_cell.angle_beta   90.00
_cell.angle_gamma   90.00
#
_symmetry.space_group_name_H-M   'P 1'
#
loop_
_entity.id
_entity.type
_entity.pdbx_description
1 polymer ?
#
loop_
_entity_poly.entity_id
_entity_poly.type
_entity_poly.pdbx_seq_one_letter_code
_entity_poly.pdbx_strand_id
1 'polypeptide(L)' 'MAKHLETTKRLTIEFVRYFAVSVLVLGINGELFNIGLRVWSEGEMSFYSDGLWGVSLFLAFVLTCCVMFNKYCPE' A
#
# COMPACT_ATOMS: atom_id res chain seq x y z
N MET A 1 29.91 0.44 11.54
CA MET A 1 28.72 -0.28 12.06
C MET A 1 27.59 0.68 12.47
N ALA A 2 27.85 1.69 13.30
CA ALA A 2 26.85 2.68 13.73
C ALA A 2 26.15 3.44 12.57
N LYS A 3 26.90 3.87 11.54
CA LYS A 3 26.36 4.59 10.37
C LYS A 3 25.40 3.76 9.51
N HIS A 4 25.65 2.45 9.37
CA HIS A 4 24.74 1.55 8.64
C HIS A 4 23.44 1.34 9.41
N LEU A 5 23.53 1.17 10.72
CA LEU A 5 22.36 1.03 11.59
C LEU A 5 21.46 2.27 11.54
N GLU A 6 22.05 3.47 11.59
CA GLU A 6 21.32 4.73 11.51
C GLU A 6 20.66 4.92 10.13
N THR A 7 21.36 4.54 9.07
CA THR A 7 20.84 4.60 7.69
C THR A 7 19.67 3.62 7.51
N THR A 8 19.82 2.37 7.94
CA THR A 8 18.75 1.37 7.91
C THR A 8 17.55 1.84 8.72
N LYS A 9 17.75 2.37 9.93
CA LYS A 9 16.67 2.89 10.77
C LYS A 9 15.90 4.00 10.05
N ARG A 10 16.60 4.94 9.42
CA ARG A 10 15.97 6.01 8.63
C ARG A 10 15.19 5.44 7.44
N LEU A 11 15.77 4.50 6.71
CA LEU A 11 15.13 3.84 5.56
C LEU A 11 13.86 3.10 5.98
N THR A 12 13.90 2.38 7.09
CA THR A 12 12.75 1.65 7.64
C THR A 12 11.64 2.60 8.08
N ILE A 13 11.98 3.70 8.76
CA ILE A 13 10.99 4.71 9.18
C ILE A 13 10.30 5.33 7.96
N GLU A 14 11.07 5.70 6.93
CA GLU A 14 10.50 6.22 5.70
C GLU A 14 9.65 5.19 4.98
N PHE A 15 10.13 3.94 4.87
CA PHE A 15 9.36 2.85 4.28
C PHE A 15 8.02 2.66 4.97
N VAL A 16 8.01 2.57 6.31
CA VAL A 16 6.78 2.40 7.09
C VAL A 16 5.83 3.58 6.88
N ARG A 17 6.35 4.81 6.78
CA ARG A 17 5.54 6.00 6.52
C ARG A 17 4.90 5.96 5.14
N TYR A 18 5.67 5.66 4.09
CA TYR A 18 5.13 5.55 2.73
C TYR A 18 4.15 4.39 2.61
N PHE A 19 4.49 3.24 3.20
CA PHE A 19 3.62 2.07 3.23
C PHE A 19 2.29 2.37 3.92
N ALA A 20 2.30 3.01 5.09
CA ALA A 20 1.07 3.39 5.79
C ALA A 20 0.19 4.32 4.95
N VAL A 21 0.78 5.30 4.25
CA VAL A 21 0.05 6.19 3.33
C VAL A 21 -0.52 5.40 2.15
N SER A 22 0.26 4.51 1.54
CA SER A 22 -0.18 3.67 0.43
C SER A 22 -1.33 2.73 0.84
N VAL A 23 -1.27 2.12 2.02
CA VAL A 23 -2.36 1.30 2.57
C VAL A 23 -3.62 2.13 2.78
N LEU A 24 -3.49 3.34 3.33
CA LEU A 24 -4.63 4.25 3.53
C LEU A 24 -5.30 4.62 2.21
N VAL A 25 -4.52 5.08 1.23
CA VAL A 25 -5.03 5.50 -0.08
C VAL A 25 -5.65 4.34 -0.84
N LEU A 26 -4.98 3.19 -0.89
CA LEU A 26 -5.51 2.00 -1.58
C LEU A 26 -6.69 1.38 -0.84
N GLY A 27 -6.72 1.42 0.49
CA GLY A 27 -7.84 0.96 1.29
C GLY A 27 -9.10 1.79 1.03
N ILE A 28 -8.99 3.12 1.10
CA ILE A 28 -10.11 4.03 0.80
C ILE A 28 -10.61 3.84 -0.64
N ASN A 29 -9.68 3.81 -1.62
CA ASN A 29 -10.07 3.60 -3.01
C ASN A 29 -10.65 2.20 -3.26
N GLY A 30 -10.14 1.18 -2.59
CA GLY A 30 -10.63 -0.19 -2.67
C GLY A 30 -12.04 -0.34 -2.13
N GLU A 31 -12.35 0.33 -1.02
CA GLU A 31 -13.72 0.38 -0.48
C GLU A 31 -14.69 1.12 -1.40
N LEU A 32 -14.26 2.26 -1.97
CA LEU A 32 -15.05 2.99 -2.97
C LEU A 32 -15.31 2.12 -4.21
N PHE A 33 -14.31 1.37 -4.66
CA PHE A 33 -14.45 0.42 -5.75
C PHE A 33 -15.40 -0.72 -5.41
N ASN A 34 -15.31 -1.26 -4.19
CA ASN A 34 -16.22 -2.29 -3.68
C ASN A 34 -17.69 -1.79 -3.64
N ILE A 35 -17.93 -0.53 -3.24
CA ILE A 35 -19.27 0.07 -3.32
C ILE A 35 -19.75 0.16 -4.77
N GLY A 36 -18.90 0.61 -5.70
CA GLY A 36 -19.23 0.65 -7.13
C GLY A 36 -19.57 -0.74 -7.67
N LEU A 37 -18.79 -1.75 -7.28
CA LEU A 37 -19.05 -3.14 -7.65
C LEU A 37 -20.34 -3.67 -7.05
N ARG A 38 -20.70 -3.35 -5.81
CA ARG A 38 -22.01 -3.72 -5.22
C ARG A 38 -23.20 -3.11 -5.95
N VAL A 39 -23.03 -1.89 -6.50
CA VAL A 39 -24.10 -1.26 -7.29
C VAL A 39 -24.23 -1.93 -8.66
N TRP A 40 -23.11 -2.37 -9.24
CA TRP A 40 -23.09 -3.02 -10.55
C TRP A 40 -23.52 -4.50 -10.47
N SER A 41 -22.96 -5.23 -9.53
CA SER A 41 -23.23 -6.63 -9.27
C SER A 41 -24.45 -6.70 -8.36
N GLU A 42 -25.55 -7.28 -8.82
CA GLU A 42 -26.74 -7.57 -8.02
C GLU A 42 -26.49 -8.50 -6.80
N GLY A 43 -25.22 -8.84 -6.51
CA GLY A 43 -24.77 -9.66 -5.38
C GLY A 43 -23.95 -8.91 -4.33
N GLU A 44 -23.94 -9.44 -3.10
CA GLU A 44 -23.21 -8.90 -1.96
C GLU A 44 -21.68 -9.10 -2.12
N MET A 45 -20.98 -8.16 -2.74
CA MET A 45 -19.50 -8.13 -2.69
C MET A 45 -19.01 -7.55 -1.35
N SER A 46 -17.89 -8.01 -0.82
CA SER A 46 -17.32 -7.52 0.43
C SER A 46 -15.80 -7.39 0.34
N PHE A 47 -15.30 -6.17 0.51
CA PHE A 47 -13.88 -5.84 0.43
C PHE A 47 -12.98 -6.74 1.32
N TYR A 48 -13.47 -7.07 2.52
CA TYR A 48 -12.73 -7.93 3.46
C TYR A 48 -12.95 -9.42 3.22
N SER A 49 -14.17 -9.84 2.89
CA SER A 49 -14.49 -11.27 2.72
C SER A 49 -13.95 -11.83 1.41
N ASP A 50 -13.91 -11.02 0.36
CA ASP A 50 -13.50 -11.44 -1.00
C ASP A 50 -11.99 -11.30 -1.20
N GLY A 51 -11.24 -10.92 -0.16
CA GLY A 51 -9.79 -10.84 -0.19
C GLY A 51 -9.21 -9.60 -0.91
N LEU A 52 -10.05 -8.64 -1.32
CA LEU A 52 -9.61 -7.40 -1.96
C LEU A 52 -8.61 -6.62 -1.08
N TRP A 53 -8.82 -6.64 0.24
CA TRP A 53 -7.89 -6.04 1.21
C TRP A 53 -6.45 -6.59 1.08
N GLY A 54 -6.29 -7.89 0.80
CA GLY A 54 -4.99 -8.53 0.64
C GLY A 54 -4.29 -8.07 -0.64
N VAL A 55 -5.05 -7.92 -1.73
CA VAL A 55 -4.55 -7.37 -3.00
C VAL A 55 -4.12 -5.91 -2.81
N SER A 56 -4.90 -5.11 -2.07
CA SER A 56 -4.55 -3.72 -1.74
C SER A 56 -3.28 -3.62 -0.89
N LEU A 57 -3.06 -4.52 0.06
CA LEU A 57 -1.82 -4.55 0.85
C LEU A 57 -0.60 -4.92 0.00
N PHE A 58 -0.75 -5.89 -0.90
CA PHE A 58 0.32 -6.27 -1.81
C PHE A 58 0.69 -5.12 -2.77
N LEU A 59 -0.31 -4.45 -3.35
CA LEU A 59 -0.12 -3.26 -4.17
C LEU A 59 0.55 -2.12 -3.38
N ALA A 60 0.13 -1.89 -2.13
CA ALA A 60 0.75 -0.89 -1.27
C ALA A 60 2.25 -1.16 -1.06
N PHE A 61 2.62 -2.44 -0.89
CA PHE A 61 4.01 -2.84 -0.75
C PHE A 61 4.81 -2.54 -2.02
N VAL A 62 4.32 -2.98 -3.18
CA VAL A 62 4.97 -2.75 -4.48
C VAL A 62 5.13 -1.25 -4.76
N LEU A 63 4.09 -0.44 -4.55
CA LEU A 63 4.16 1.01 -4.73
C LEU A 63 5.19 1.66 -3.80
N THR A 64 5.23 1.23 -2.53
CA THR A 64 6.21 1.73 -1.57
C THR A 64 7.63 1.42 -2.02
N CYS A 65 7.88 0.19 -2.48
CA CYS A 65 9.16 -0.21 -3.05
C CYS A 65 9.53 0.65 -4.27
N CYS A 66 8.60 0.89 -5.19
CA CYS A 66 8.84 1.75 -6.35
C CYS A 66 9.18 3.18 -5.95
N VAL A 67 8.45 3.79 -5.01
CA VAL A 67 8.72 5.15 -4.52
C VAL A 67 10.09 5.23 -3.87
N MET A 68 10.44 4.27 -3.02
CA MET A 68 11.75 4.20 -2.37
C MET A 68 12.86 4.01 -3.40
N PHE A 69 12.68 3.13 -4.37
CA PHE A 69 13.66 2.90 -5.43
C PHE A 69 13.92 4.18 -6.25
N ASN A 70 12.87 4.83 -6.73
CA ASN A 70 13.01 6.08 -7.50
C ASN A 70 13.66 7.22 -6.68
N LYS A 71 13.42 7.26 -5.37
CA LYS A 71 14.00 8.29 -4.49
C LYS A 71 15.50 8.08 -4.22
N TYR A 72 15.94 6.84 -4.10
CA TYR A 72 17.31 6.50 -3.69
C TYR A 72 18.22 6.01 -4.83
N CYS A 73 17.63 5.60 -5.95
CA CYS A 73 18.31 5.29 -7.21
C CYS A 73 17.74 6.14 -8.35
N PRO A 74 17.81 7.49 -8.26
CA PRO A 74 17.51 8.33 -9.41
C PRO A 74 18.57 8.09 -10.49
N GLU A 75 18.14 8.04 -11.76
CA GLU A 75 19.06 8.04 -12.92
C GLU A 75 20.01 9.24 -12.91
#